data_AF-A0A0F9EUL0-F1
#
_entry.id   AF-A0A0F9EUL0-F1
#
_cell.length_a   1.000
_cell.length_b   1.000
_cell.length_c   1.000
_cell.angle_alpha   90.00
_cell.angle_beta   90.00
_cell.angle_gamma   90.00
#
_symmetry.space_group_name_H-M   'P 1'
#
loop_
_entity.id
_entity.type
_entity.pdbx_description
1 polymer ?
#
loop_
_entity_poly.entity_id
_entity_poly.type
_entity_poly.pdbx_seq_one_letter_code
_entity_poly.pdbx_strand_id
1 'polypeptide(L)' 'METKDWTPTIRVHALASKVLVVASTRIEGTWAAYCDAVPGDNHEVESIAVLENGGKLMEEVARVLFPIFEELPYAH' A
#
# COMPACT_ATOMS: atom_id res chain seq x y z
N MET A 1 -11.37 -17.48 -22.85
CA MET A 1 -10.24 -16.91 -22.09
C MET A 1 -10.73 -16.75 -20.67
N GLU A 2 -10.30 -17.62 -19.76
CA GLU A 2 -10.56 -17.45 -18.32
C GLU A 2 -9.74 -16.24 -17.85
N THR A 3 -10.41 -15.16 -17.46
CA THR A 3 -9.81 -14.08 -16.68
C THR A 3 -9.46 -14.68 -15.32
N LYS A 4 -8.19 -15.03 -15.10
CA LYS A 4 -7.71 -15.30 -13.75
C LYS A 4 -7.93 -14.03 -12.93
N ASP A 5 -8.76 -14.12 -11.90
CA ASP A 5 -8.94 -13.04 -10.93
C ASP A 5 -7.55 -12.67 -10.38
N TRP A 6 -7.11 -11.45 -10.70
CA TRP A 6 -5.85 -10.94 -10.20
C TRP A 6 -6.09 -10.41 -8.78
N THR A 7 -5.32 -10.88 -7.81
CA THR A 7 -5.41 -10.43 -6.42
C THR A 7 -4.26 -9.47 -6.12
N PRO A 8 -4.55 -8.23 -5.69
CA PRO A 8 -3.51 -7.29 -5.29
C PRO A 8 -2.71 -7.84 -4.11
N THR A 9 -1.40 -7.65 -4.16
CA THR A 9 -0.54 -7.90 -3.01
C THR A 9 -0.57 -6.66 -2.14
N ILE A 10 -1.14 -6.79 -0.94
CA ILE A 10 -1.22 -5.73 0.07
C ILE A 10 -0.12 -5.94 1.12
N ARG A 11 0.56 -4.86 1.48
CA ARG A 11 1.53 -4.83 2.59
C ARG A 11 1.25 -3.62 3.47
N VAL A 12 1.40 -3.80 4.78
CA VAL A 12 1.18 -2.75 5.77
C VAL A 12 2.49 -2.43 6.48
N HIS A 13 2.67 -1.16 6.84
CA HIS A 13 3.78 -0.67 7.64
C HIS A 13 3.27 0.42 8.58
N ALA A 14 3.34 0.20 9.89
CA ALA A 14 2.95 1.19 10.88
C ALA A 14 4.11 2.13 11.18
N LEU A 15 3.94 3.44 10.94
CA LEU A 15 4.91 4.46 11.36
C LEU A 15 4.74 4.83 12.84
N ALA A 16 3.51 4.73 13.33
CA ALA A 16 3.12 4.86 14.72
C ALA A 16 1.85 4.03 14.96
N SER A 17 1.40 3.89 16.21
CA SER A 17 0.17 3.14 16.51
C SER A 17 -1.04 3.67 15.72
N LYS A 18 -1.12 4.98 15.52
CA LYS A 18 -2.23 5.68 14.82
C LYS A 18 -1.85 6.21 13.44
N VAL A 19 -0.76 5.72 12.84
CA VAL A 19 -0.33 6.13 11.49
C VAL A 19 0.08 4.89 10.72
N LEU A 20 -0.66 4.59 9.67
CA LEU A 20 -0.49 3.38 8.87
C LEU A 20 -0.17 3.74 7.42
N VAL A 21 0.81 3.01 6.88
CA VAL A 21 1.15 3.05 5.46
C VAL A 21 0.78 1.72 4.84
N VAL A 22 0.10 1.76 3.70
CA VAL A 22 -0.34 0.57 2.98
C VAL A 22 0.16 0.63 1.55
N ALA A 23 0.89 -0.40 1.12
CA ALA A 23 1.28 -0.60 -0.26
C ALA A 23 0.37 -1.63 -0.93
N SER A 24 0.03 -1.37 -2.19
CA SER A 24 -0.76 -2.29 -3.02
C SER A 24 -0.20 -2.34 -4.44
N THR A 25 -0.05 -3.55 -4.97
CA THR A 25 0.21 -3.74 -6.41
C THR A 25 -1.03 -3.38 -7.22
N ARG A 26 -0.87 -3.23 -8.54
CA ARG A 26 -1.95 -2.96 -9.50
C ARG A 26 -1.90 -3.97 -10.65
N ILE A 27 -3.01 -4.11 -11.36
CA ILE A 27 -3.15 -5.04 -12.51
C ILE A 27 -2.07 -4.78 -13.58
N GLU A 28 -1.65 -3.52 -13.72
CA GLU A 28 -0.64 -3.07 -14.69
C GLU A 28 0.81 -3.43 -14.31
N GLY A 29 1.02 -4.17 -13.20
CA GLY A 29 2.35 -4.52 -12.70
C GLY A 29 3.07 -3.38 -11.98
N THR A 30 2.39 -2.26 -11.77
CA THR A 30 2.87 -1.13 -10.95
C THR A 30 2.42 -1.28 -9.50
N TRP A 31 2.97 -0.46 -8.61
CA TRP A 31 2.52 -0.39 -7.22
C TRP A 31 2.54 1.04 -6.68
N ALA A 32 1.80 1.30 -5.60
CA ALA A 32 1.83 2.55 -4.88
C ALA A 32 1.67 2.32 -3.38
N ALA A 33 2.14 3.28 -2.58
CA ALA A 33 1.90 3.30 -1.14
C ALA A 33 1.06 4.53 -0.74
N TYR A 34 0.22 4.36 0.26
CA TYR A 34 -0.67 5.38 0.79
C TYR A 34 -0.50 5.45 2.30
N CYS A 35 -0.58 6.64 2.87
CA CYS A 35 -0.44 6.88 4.29
C CYS A 35 -1.65 7.65 4.82
N ASP A 36 -2.14 7.24 5.98
CA ASP A 36 -3.14 8.03 6.71
C ASP A 36 -3.08 7.77 8.22
N ALA A 37 -3.77 8.63 8.97
CA ALA A 37 -4.09 8.40 10.35
C ALA A 37 -5.15 7.29 10.47
N VAL A 38 -5.00 6.44 11.50
CA VAL A 38 -5.91 5.32 11.77
C VAL A 38 -6.26 5.27 13.26
N PRO A 39 -7.36 4.58 13.65
CA PRO A 39 -7.69 4.36 15.07
C PRO A 39 -6.54 3.70 15.85
N GLY A 40 -5.86 2.74 15.22
CA GLY A 40 -4.70 2.04 15.75
C GLY A 40 -5.03 0.76 16.52
N ASP A 41 -6.21 0.19 16.26
CA ASP A 41 -6.72 -0.98 16.96
C ASP A 41 -6.49 -2.27 16.15
N ASN A 42 -6.75 -2.23 14.83
CA ASN A 42 -6.54 -3.37 13.93
C ASN A 42 -6.07 -2.90 12.56
N HIS A 43 -4.75 -2.94 12.33
CA HIS A 43 -4.13 -2.48 11.09
C HIS A 43 -4.51 -3.30 9.85
N GLU A 44 -4.93 -4.55 10.00
CA GLU A 44 -5.41 -5.34 8.85
C GLU A 44 -6.73 -4.77 8.32
N VAL A 45 -7.67 -4.49 9.23
CA VAL A 45 -8.98 -3.89 8.87
C VAL A 45 -8.80 -2.44 8.43
N GLU A 46 -7.99 -1.67 9.15
CA GLU A 46 -7.75 -0.26 8.85
C GLU A 46 -7.03 -0.05 7.52
N SER A 47 -6.29 -1.05 7.02
CA SER A 47 -5.58 -0.94 5.74
C SER A 47 -6.49 -0.63 4.56
N ILE A 48 -7.75 -1.10 4.61
CA ILE A 48 -8.76 -0.85 3.57
C ILE A 48 -9.06 0.65 3.47
N ALA A 49 -9.29 1.30 4.61
CA ALA A 49 -9.61 2.73 4.65
C ALA A 49 -8.43 3.58 4.15
N VAL A 50 -7.19 3.17 4.46
CA VAL A 50 -5.97 3.84 3.97
C VAL A 50 -5.80 3.67 2.46
N LEU A 51 -6.14 2.51 1.89
CA LEU A 51 -6.10 2.32 0.43
C LEU A 51 -7.15 3.17 -0.30
N GLU A 52 -8.31 3.39 0.32
CA GLU A 52 -9.40 4.17 -0.27
C GLU A 52 -9.19 5.69 -0.15
N ASN A 53 -8.66 6.15 0.98
CA ASN A 53 -8.66 7.58 1.34
C ASN A 53 -7.27 8.16 1.62
N GLY A 54 -6.27 7.30 1.83
CA GLY A 54 -4.94 7.73 2.25
C GLY A 54 -4.20 8.53 1.19
N GLY A 55 -3.31 9.39 1.65
CA GLY A 55 -2.45 10.18 0.77
C GLY A 55 -1.39 9.29 0.12
N LYS A 56 -1.34 9.28 -1.22
CA LYS A 56 -0.29 8.60 -1.98
C LYS A 56 1.08 9.18 -1.61
N LEU A 57 2.02 8.32 -1.23
CA LEU A 57 3.37 8.72 -0.88
C LEU A 57 4.21 9.02 -2.13
N MET A 58 5.23 9.84 -1.95
CA MET A 58 6.32 9.97 -2.92
C MET A 58 7.09 8.65 -3.03
N GLU A 59 7.58 8.34 -4.23
CA GLU A 59 8.23 7.07 -4.53
C GLU A 59 9.44 6.82 -3.62
N GLU A 60 10.24 7.84 -3.36
CA GLU A 60 11.46 7.73 -2.55
C GLU A 60 11.14 7.26 -1.13
N VAL A 61 10.04 7.74 -0.54
CA VAL A 61 9.60 7.32 0.80
C VAL A 61 8.99 5.93 0.74
N ALA A 62 8.15 5.66 -0.27
CA ALA A 62 7.52 4.35 -0.43
C ALA A 62 8.55 3.22 -0.56
N ARG A 63 9.62 3.44 -1.33
CA ARG A 63 10.69 2.45 -1.55
C ARG A 63 11.48 2.13 -0.27
N VAL A 64 11.68 3.12 0.61
CA VAL A 64 12.31 2.87 1.92
C VAL A 64 11.42 1.98 2.80
N LEU A 65 10.10 2.18 2.76
CA LEU A 65 9.15 1.44 3.62
C LEU A 65 8.83 0.04 3.08
N PHE A 66 8.85 -0.15 1.76
CA PHE A 66 8.51 -1.41 1.09
C PHE A 66 9.60 -1.84 0.09
N PRO A 67 10.80 -2.20 0.56
CA PRO A 67 11.90 -2.63 -0.31
C PRO A 67 11.58 -3.90 -1.10
N ILE A 68 10.58 -4.68 -0.66
CA ILE A 68 10.10 -5.87 -1.37
C ILE A 68 9.59 -5.58 -2.80
N PHE A 69 9.28 -4.32 -3.11
CA PHE A 69 8.81 -3.88 -4.43
C PHE A 69 9.88 -3.12 -5.23
N GLU A 70 11.16 -3.26 -4.88
CA GLU A 70 12.28 -2.58 -5.55
C GLU A 70 12.25 -2.77 -7.08
N GLU A 71 12.03 -3.99 -7.54
CA GLU A 71 12.00 -4.37 -8.96
C GLU A 71 10.69 -4.00 -9.67
N LEU A 72 9.68 -3.50 -8.95
CA LEU A 72 8.40 -3.11 -9.54
C LEU A 72 8.35 -1.60 -9.81
N PRO A 73 7.79 -1.19 -10.96
CA PRO A 73 7.61 0.22 -11.28
C PRO A 73 6.61 0.88 -10.32
N TYR A 74 6.95 2.07 -9.83
CA TYR A 74 6.03 2.85 -9.02
C TYR A 74 4.96 3.50 -9.93
N ALA A 75 3.70 3.47 -9.51
CA ALA A 75 2.65 4.16 -10.23
C ALA A 75 2.78 5.67 -9.95
N HIS A 76 2.89 6.51 -10.98
CA HIS A 76 2.91 7.97 -10.85
C HIS A 76 1.51 8.58 -10.93
#